data_AF-A0A7S3T5Z6-F1
#
_entry.id   AF-A0A7S3T5Z6-F1
#
_cell.length_a   1.000
_cell.length_b   1.000
_cell.length_c   1.000
_cell.angle_alpha   90.00
_cell.angle_beta   90.00
_cell.angle_gamma   90.00
#
_symmetry.space_group_name_H-M   'P 1'
#
loop_
_entity.id
_entity.type
_entity.pdbx_description
1 polymer ?
#
loop_
_entity_poly.entity_id
_entity_poly.type
_entity_poly.pdbx_seq_one_letter_code
_entity_poly.pdbx_strand_id
1 'polypeptide(L)'
;MCAHMHRLLDRAEASRRPLLFIVVVGASSALKRHAAWEDLQGLAAGRHGRAQWLLPLHAHGYTEGHAHIAKGGARAARRMSSCDTAVFVWASSAGAEQWPVTDGAEAALRAAMKAAIPRTLRKATKANRHAHAAKKQARNHSSR
;
A
#
# COMPACT_ATOMS: atom_id res chain seq x y z
N MET A 1 8.43 0.28 14.96
CA MET A 1 8.63 1.18 13.79
C MET A 1 7.99 2.55 14.02
N CYS A 2 6.66 2.64 14.21
CA CYS A 2 5.93 3.91 14.36
C CYS A 2 6.50 4.83 15.46
N ALA A 3 6.76 4.30 16.66
CA ALA A 3 7.36 5.06 17.76
C ALA A 3 8.75 5.65 17.44
N HIS A 4 9.52 5.02 16.55
CA HIS A 4 10.81 5.58 16.13
C HIS A 4 10.61 6.71 15.11
N MET A 5 9.77 6.49 14.09
CA MET A 5 9.44 7.52 13.09
C MET A 5 8.81 8.76 13.72
N HIS A 6 7.96 8.58 14.73
CA HIS A 6 7.37 9.71 15.48
C HIS A 6 8.44 10.55 16.17
N ARG A 7 9.38 9.91 16.90
CA ARG A 7 10.50 10.62 17.55
C ARG A 7 11.39 11.36 16.55
N LEU A 8 11.59 10.81 15.34
CA LEU A 8 12.34 11.48 14.29
C LEU A 8 11.59 12.70 13.74
N LEU A 9 10.28 12.58 13.54
CA LEU A 9 9.42 13.68 13.12
C LEU A 9 9.38 14.80 14.16
N ASP A 10 9.28 14.49 15.46
CA ASP A 10 9.33 15.49 16.51
C ASP A 10 10.67 16.24 16.56
N ARG A 11 11.79 15.52 16.36
CA ARG A 11 13.13 16.14 16.28
C ARG A 11 13.28 17.02 15.03
N ALA A 12 12.77 16.55 13.89
CA ALA A 12 12.76 17.32 12.66
C ALA A 12 11.93 18.60 12.81
N GLU A 13 10.76 18.49 13.44
CA GLU A 13 9.88 19.61 13.73
C GLU A 13 10.55 20.63 14.66
N ALA A 14 11.15 20.18 15.77
CA ALA A 14 11.85 21.04 16.72
C ALA A 14 13.04 21.77 16.07
N SER A 15 13.71 21.16 15.10
CA SER A 15 14.83 21.75 14.36
C SER A 15 14.42 22.43 13.05
N ARG A 16 13.12 22.49 12.74
CA ARG A 16 12.56 23.00 11.48
C ARG A 16 13.21 22.37 10.23
N ARG A 17 13.63 21.12 10.33
CA ARG A 17 14.25 20.38 9.23
C ARG A 17 13.18 19.59 8.46
N PRO A 18 13.28 19.53 7.13
CA PRO A 18 12.33 18.76 6.34
C PRO A 18 12.55 17.26 6.53
N LEU A 19 11.49 16.57 6.94
CA LEU A 19 11.41 15.11 7.02
C LEU A 19 10.03 14.62 6.59
N LEU A 20 10.02 13.57 5.77
CA LEU A 20 8.86 12.88 5.25
C LEU A 20 9.07 11.36 5.36
N PHE A 21 8.06 10.66 5.84
CA PHE A 21 7.93 9.21 5.74
C PHE A 21 6.73 8.86 4.87
N ILE A 22 6.95 7.97 3.89
CA ILE A 22 5.89 7.28 3.17
C ILE A 22 5.94 5.81 3.56
N VAL A 23 4.91 5.34 4.25
CA VAL A 23 4.82 3.96 4.73
C VAL A 23 3.79 3.21 3.89
N VAL A 24 4.25 2.19 3.18
CA VAL A 24 3.43 1.35 2.29
C VAL A 24 3.28 -0.03 2.92
N VAL A 25 2.07 -0.39 3.34
CA VAL A 25 1.79 -1.67 4.01
C VAL A 25 0.58 -2.36 3.43
N GLY A 26 0.65 -3.69 3.30
CA GLY A 26 -0.52 -4.48 2.90
C GLY A 26 -1.58 -4.45 3.99
N ALA A 27 -2.73 -3.85 3.71
CA ALA A 27 -3.90 -3.72 4.59
C ALA A 27 -4.71 -5.02 4.66
N SER A 28 -4.01 -6.14 4.84
CA SER A 28 -4.59 -7.46 5.02
C SER A 28 -5.43 -7.53 6.29
N SER A 29 -6.37 -8.48 6.35
CA SER A 29 -7.17 -8.71 7.55
C SER A 29 -6.31 -9.08 8.77
N ALA A 30 -5.14 -9.70 8.57
CA ALA A 30 -4.21 -10.01 9.65
C ALA A 30 -3.57 -8.73 10.22
N LEU A 31 -3.07 -7.85 9.34
CA LEU A 31 -2.50 -6.58 9.79
C LEU A 31 -3.54 -5.71 10.48
N LYS A 32 -4.75 -5.60 9.94
CA LYS A 32 -5.83 -4.78 10.52
C LYS A 32 -6.25 -5.17 11.95
N ARG A 33 -5.96 -6.41 12.38
CA ARG A 33 -6.21 -6.90 13.75
C ARG A 33 -4.97 -6.84 14.65
N HIS A 34 -3.82 -6.46 14.11
CA HIS A 34 -2.57 -6.37 14.85
C HIS A 34 -2.43 -4.96 15.44
N ALA A 35 -1.87 -4.85 16.65
CA ALA A 35 -1.68 -3.56 17.35
C ALA A 35 -0.93 -2.51 16.49
N ALA A 36 -0.01 -2.97 15.65
CA ALA A 36 0.70 -2.09 14.71
C ALA A 36 -0.24 -1.32 13.75
N TRP A 37 -1.43 -1.84 13.43
CA TRP A 37 -2.40 -1.10 12.62
C TRP A 37 -2.96 0.10 13.37
N GLU A 38 -3.27 -0.06 14.66
CA GLU A 38 -3.69 1.05 15.52
C GLU A 38 -2.58 2.08 15.67
N ASP A 39 -1.31 1.66 15.83
CA ASP A 39 -0.16 2.56 15.87
C ASP A 39 -0.02 3.40 14.58
N LEU A 40 -0.21 2.76 13.41
CA LEU A 40 -0.18 3.44 12.11
C LEU A 40 -1.30 4.48 12.00
N GLN A 41 -2.51 4.11 12.43
CA GLN A 41 -3.68 4.99 12.40
C GLN A 41 -3.54 6.16 13.37
N GLY A 42 -3.06 5.90 14.59
CA GLY A 42 -2.83 6.93 15.60
C GLY A 42 -1.81 7.98 15.13
N LEU A 43 -0.73 7.53 14.47
CA LEU A 43 0.26 8.46 13.92
C LEU A 43 -0.28 9.26 12.72
N ALA A 44 -1.12 8.63 11.90
CA ALA A 44 -1.80 9.30 10.78
C ALA A 44 -2.82 10.35 11.21
N ALA A 45 -3.51 10.13 12.34
CA ALA A 45 -4.44 11.09 12.94
C ALA A 45 -3.72 12.17 13.78
N GLY A 46 -2.43 11.99 14.06
CA GLY A 46 -1.63 12.91 14.87
C GLY A 46 -1.14 14.14 14.10
N ARG A 47 -0.39 15.01 14.80
CA ARG A 47 0.15 16.29 14.29
C ARG A 47 0.99 16.18 13.01
N HIS A 48 1.63 15.04 12.78
CA HIS A 48 2.50 14.80 11.62
C HIS A 48 1.77 14.13 10.46
N GLY A 49 0.51 13.75 10.64
CA GLY A 49 -0.34 13.18 9.60
C GLY A 49 -0.55 14.14 8.44
N ARG A 50 -0.37 13.68 7.21
CA ARG A 50 -0.62 14.48 5.99
C ARG A 50 -1.64 13.84 5.07
N ALA A 51 -1.54 12.52 4.87
CA ALA A 51 -2.56 11.77 4.15
C ALA A 51 -2.52 10.29 4.52
N GLN A 52 -3.63 9.64 4.21
CA GLN A 52 -3.75 8.20 4.22
C GLN A 52 -4.56 7.78 3.01
N TRP A 53 -3.99 6.87 2.20
CA TRP A 53 -4.64 6.36 1.00
C TRP A 53 -4.77 4.85 1.07
N LEU A 54 -5.96 4.35 0.74
CA LEU A 54 -6.18 2.94 0.51
C LEU A 54 -6.18 2.67 -1.00
N LEU A 55 -5.28 1.80 -1.44
CA LEU A 55 -5.23 1.29 -2.80
C LEU A 55 -5.88 -0.09 -2.86
N PRO A 56 -6.94 -0.26 -3.66
CA PRO A 56 -7.54 -1.57 -3.88
C PRO A 56 -6.53 -2.58 -4.42
N LEU A 57 -6.67 -3.85 -4.06
CA LEU A 57 -5.76 -4.93 -4.45
C LEU A 57 -5.54 -5.05 -5.98
N HIS A 58 -6.54 -4.68 -6.79
CA HIS A 58 -6.47 -4.69 -8.26
C HIS A 58 -5.85 -3.43 -8.88
N ALA A 59 -5.49 -2.44 -8.06
CA ALA A 59 -4.93 -1.17 -8.50
C ALA A 59 -3.42 -1.08 -8.32
N HIS A 60 -2.76 -2.15 -7.86
CA HIS A 60 -1.31 -2.17 -7.65
C HIS A 60 -0.72 -3.60 -7.70
N GLY A 61 0.61 -3.68 -7.74
CA GLY A 61 1.36 -4.93 -7.72
C GLY A 61 2.66 -4.81 -6.93
N TYR A 62 3.27 -5.96 -6.63
CA TYR A 62 4.55 -6.08 -5.94
C TYR A 62 5.57 -6.81 -6.82
N THR A 63 6.85 -6.57 -6.57
CA THR A 63 7.93 -7.46 -7.02
C THR A 63 8.01 -8.67 -6.09
N GLU A 64 8.32 -9.85 -6.63
CA GLU A 64 8.58 -11.05 -5.84
C GLU A 64 9.85 -10.88 -4.99
N GLY A 65 9.85 -11.43 -3.77
CA GLY A 65 11.02 -11.36 -2.87
C GLY A 65 12.26 -12.05 -3.44
N HIS A 66 12.07 -13.11 -4.24
CA HIS A 66 13.14 -13.85 -4.90
C HIS A 66 13.50 -13.31 -6.30
N ALA A 67 13.10 -12.08 -6.62
CA ALA A 67 13.40 -11.43 -7.90
C ALA A 67 14.90 -11.41 -8.27
N HIS A 68 15.80 -11.45 -7.28
CA HIS A 68 17.25 -11.44 -7.46
C HIS A 68 17.83 -12.75 -8.02
N ILE A 69 17.10 -13.87 -7.92
CA ILE A 69 17.49 -15.18 -8.49
C ILE A 69 16.53 -15.67 -9.59
N ALA A 70 15.46 -14.93 -9.87
CA ALA A 70 14.48 -15.29 -10.88
C ALA A 70 15.01 -15.04 -12.30
N LYS A 71 14.84 -16.02 -13.20
CA LYS A 71 15.13 -15.84 -14.64
C LYS A 71 14.22 -14.73 -15.19
N GLY A 72 14.82 -13.64 -15.69
CA GLY A 72 14.11 -12.44 -16.18
C GLY A 72 14.07 -11.26 -15.20
N GLY A 73 14.66 -11.40 -14.01
CA GLY A 73 14.87 -10.33 -13.04
C GLY A 73 13.58 -9.73 -12.44
N ALA A 74 13.73 -8.63 -11.70
CA ALA A 74 12.64 -8.00 -10.94
C ALA A 74 11.46 -7.51 -11.79
N ARG A 75 11.67 -7.23 -13.09
CA ARG A 75 10.61 -6.75 -13.98
C ARG A 75 9.68 -7.88 -14.44
N ALA A 76 10.23 -9.06 -14.70
CA ALA A 76 9.44 -10.26 -15.03
C ALA A 76 8.78 -10.86 -13.77
N ALA A 77 9.38 -10.66 -12.60
CA ALA A 77 8.91 -11.15 -11.31
C ALA A 77 7.98 -10.16 -10.59
N ARG A 78 7.04 -9.53 -11.31
CA ARG A 78 5.99 -8.71 -10.70
C ARG A 78 4.70 -9.52 -10.58
N ARG A 79 3.93 -9.31 -9.51
CA ARG A 79 2.61 -9.91 -9.31
C ARG A 79 1.57 -8.89 -8.86
N MET A 80 0.30 -9.18 -9.10
CA MET A 80 -0.79 -8.42 -8.48
C MET A 80 -0.75 -8.58 -6.96
N SER A 81 -1.16 -7.54 -6.24
CA SER A 81 -1.35 -7.68 -4.80
C SER A 81 -2.47 -8.65 -4.46
N SER A 82 -2.34 -9.31 -3.31
CA SER A 82 -3.34 -10.23 -2.74
C SER A 82 -4.26 -9.54 -1.72
N CYS A 83 -4.01 -8.28 -1.39
CA CYS A 83 -4.83 -7.48 -0.49
C CYS A 83 -4.72 -5.99 -0.84
N ASP A 84 -5.61 -5.18 -0.26
CA ASP A 84 -5.48 -3.73 -0.38
C ASP A 84 -4.18 -3.26 0.27
N THR A 85 -3.67 -2.11 -0.13
CA THR A 85 -2.47 -1.51 0.44
C THR A 85 -2.82 -0.14 1.01
N ALA A 86 -2.43 0.09 2.26
CA ALA A 86 -2.50 1.40 2.87
C ALA A 86 -1.17 2.13 2.67
N VAL A 87 -1.26 3.38 2.27
CA VAL A 87 -0.14 4.32 2.17
C VAL A 87 -0.38 5.41 3.19
N PHE A 88 0.53 5.53 4.15
CA PHE A 88 0.51 6.59 5.15
C PHE A 88 1.59 7.61 4.81
N VAL A 89 1.23 8.89 4.85
CA VAL A 89 2.14 9.99 4.60
C VAL A 89 2.24 10.83 5.87
N TRP A 90 3.44 10.88 6.43
CA TRP A 90 3.74 11.66 7.64
C TRP A 90 4.91 12.58 7.40
N ALA A 91 4.79 13.83 7.81
CA ALA A 91 5.85 14.81 7.61
C ALA A 91 5.90 15.81 8.76
N SER A 92 7.10 16.32 9.01
CA SER A 92 7.29 17.63 9.67
C SER A 92 6.62 18.74 8.86
N SER A 93 6.41 19.92 9.45
CA SER A 93 5.86 21.10 8.78
C SER A 93 6.76 21.52 7.61
N ALA A 94 8.07 21.65 7.84
CA ALA A 94 9.04 21.96 6.77
C ALA A 94 9.05 20.89 5.66
N GLY A 95 8.87 19.62 6.02
CA GLY A 95 8.75 18.52 5.05
C GLY A 95 7.47 18.60 4.23
N ALA A 96 6.36 19.04 4.82
CA ALA A 96 5.09 19.23 4.12
C ALA A 96 5.08 20.45 3.21
N GLU A 97 5.83 21.50 3.54
CA GLU A 97 6.07 22.64 2.66
C GLU A 97 6.94 22.23 1.46
N GLN A 98 8.01 21.46 1.70
CA GLN A 98 8.92 21.01 0.65
C GLN A 98 8.32 19.94 -0.27
N TRP A 99 7.55 19.00 0.30
CA TRP A 99 6.89 17.91 -0.41
C TRP A 99 5.39 17.89 -0.09
N PRO A 100 4.63 18.83 -0.66
CA PRO A 100 3.21 18.95 -0.37
C PRO A 100 2.45 17.73 -0.87
N VAL A 101 1.57 17.23 0.00
CA VAL A 101 0.66 16.13 -0.34
C VAL A 101 -0.57 16.72 -1.00
N THR A 102 -0.59 16.69 -2.33
CA THR A 102 -1.68 17.22 -3.16
C THR A 102 -2.46 16.10 -3.84
N ASP A 103 -3.66 16.41 -4.31
CA ASP A 103 -4.47 15.48 -5.12
C ASP A 103 -3.70 15.01 -6.38
N GLY A 104 -2.88 15.90 -6.96
CA GLY A 104 -2.01 15.57 -8.08
C GLY A 104 -0.93 14.53 -7.70
N ALA A 105 -0.34 14.65 -6.51
CA ALA A 105 0.62 13.67 -6.00
C ALA A 105 -0.06 12.31 -5.73
N GLU A 106 -1.28 12.31 -5.19
CA GLU A 106 -2.08 11.10 -5.02
C GLU A 106 -2.37 10.42 -6.36
N ALA A 107 -2.84 11.19 -7.35
CA ALA A 107 -3.16 10.69 -8.68
C ALA A 107 -1.93 10.09 -9.37
N ALA A 108 -0.78 10.77 -9.29
CA ALA A 108 0.49 10.29 -9.83
C ALA A 108 0.93 8.98 -9.16
N LEU A 109 0.82 8.88 -7.84
CA LEU A 109 1.11 7.64 -7.11
C LEU A 109 0.20 6.50 -7.56
N ARG A 110 -1.12 6.72 -7.61
CA ARG A 110 -2.09 5.71 -8.04
C ARG A 110 -1.82 5.24 -9.47
N ALA A 111 -1.47 6.16 -10.37
CA ALA A 111 -1.09 5.83 -11.75
C ALA A 111 0.18 4.97 -11.81
N ALA A 112 1.22 5.35 -11.04
CA ALA A 112 2.48 4.60 -10.97
C ALA A 112 2.29 3.19 -10.38
N MET A 113 1.51 3.07 -9.31
CA MET A 113 1.17 1.80 -8.68
C MET A 113 0.41 0.89 -9.64
N LYS A 114 -0.54 1.43 -10.41
CA LYS A 114 -1.27 0.69 -11.45
C LYS A 114 -0.35 0.24 -12.59
N ALA A 115 0.60 1.09 -13.00
CA ALA A 115 1.58 0.74 -14.03
C ALA A 115 2.56 -0.36 -13.59
N ALA A 116 2.72 -0.59 -12.28
CA ALA A 116 3.52 -1.69 -11.75
C ALA A 116 2.84 -3.07 -11.92
N ILE A 117 1.54 -3.11 -12.18
CA ILE A 117 0.82 -4.36 -12.45
C ILE A 117 1.36 -4.98 -13.76
N PRO A 118 1.77 -6.27 -13.76
CA PRO A 118 2.21 -6.93 -14.99
C PRO A 118 1.12 -6.89 -16.05
N ARG A 119 1.45 -6.34 -17.23
CA ARG A 119 0.56 -6.36 -18.41
C ARG A 119 0.23 -7.78 -18.88
N THR A 120 1.07 -8.75 -18.51
CA THR A 120 0.95 -10.17 -18.83
C THR A 120 0.25 -11.00 -17.76
N LEU A 121 -0.48 -10.38 -16.82
CA LEU A 121 -1.51 -11.11 -16.08
C LEU A 121 -2.48 -11.70 -17.10
N ARG A 122 -2.22 -12.95 -17.50
CA ARG A 122 -3.05 -13.72 -18.42
C ARG A 122 -4.49 -13.47 -18.00
N LYS A 123 -5.29 -12.86 -18.90
CA LYS A 123 -6.75 -12.77 -18.74
C LYS A 123 -7.20 -14.09 -18.14
N ALA A 124 -7.90 -14.04 -17.00
CA ALA A 124 -8.33 -15.23 -16.29
C ALA A 124 -8.83 -16.24 -17.33
N THR A 125 -8.13 -17.38 -17.42
CA THR A 125 -8.47 -18.43 -18.37
C THR A 125 -9.94 -18.78 -18.17
N LYS A 126 -10.61 -19.26 -19.22
CA LYS A 126 -12.02 -19.65 -19.13
C LYS A 126 -12.25 -20.55 -17.89
N ALA A 127 -11.31 -21.46 -17.63
CA ALA A 127 -11.25 -22.29 -16.42
C ALA A 127 -11.22 -21.50 -15.10
N ASN A 128 -10.35 -20.49 -14.96
CA ASN A 128 -10.29 -19.65 -13.74
C ASN A 128 -11.57 -18.84 -13.51
N ARG A 129 -12.24 -18.40 -14.58
CA ARG A 129 -13.54 -17.72 -14.50
C ARG A 129 -14.65 -18.67 -14.02
N HIS A 130 -14.69 -19.89 -14.55
CA HIS A 130 -15.64 -20.91 -14.11
C HIS A 130 -15.40 -21.33 -12.65
N ALA A 131 -14.14 -21.52 -12.24
CA ALA A 131 -13.79 -21.86 -10.86
C ALA A 131 -14.19 -20.76 -9.87
N HIS A 132 -14.00 -19.48 -10.23
CA HIS A 132 -14.44 -18.36 -9.41
C HIS A 132 -15.97 -18.25 -9.34
N ALA A 133 -16.69 -18.50 -10.45
CA ALA A 133 -18.15 -18.51 -10.47
C ALA A 133 -18.72 -19.65 -9.60
N ALA A 134 -18.13 -20.85 -9.67
CA ALA A 134 -18.52 -21.99 -8.86
C ALA A 134 -18.30 -21.74 -7.36
N LYS A 135 -17.16 -21.16 -6.98
CA LYS A 135 -16.90 -20.75 -5.58
C LYS A 135 -17.88 -19.69 -5.08
N LYS A 136 -18.29 -18.75 -5.93
CA LYS A 136 -19.29 -17.72 -5.60
C LYS A 136 -20.67 -18.34 -5.38
N GLN A 137 -21.07 -19.31 -6.22
CA GLN A 137 -22.34 -20.03 -6.07
C GLN A 137 -22.37 -20.90 -4.81
N ALA A 138 -21.28 -21.62 -4.51
CA ALA A 138 -21.17 -22.43 -3.30
C ALA A 138 -21.26 -21.60 -2.01
N ARG A 139 -20.64 -20.40 -1.98
CA ARG A 139 -20.75 -19.48 -0.84
C ARG A 139 -22.18 -18.98 -0.60
N ASN A 140 -22.94 -18.75 -1.68
CA ASN A 140 -24.33 -18.29 -1.57
C ASN A 140 -25.32 -19.42 -1.23
N HIS A 141 -24.97 -20.69 -1.51
CA HIS A 141 -25.76 -21.84 -1.11
C HIS A 141 -25.51 -22.27 0.35
N SER A 142 -24.33 -22.00 0.89
CA SER A 142 -23.99 -22.32 2.28
C SER A 142 -24.53 -21.32 3.30
N SER A 143 -25.23 -20.27 2.86
CA SER A 143 -25.82 -19.21 3.71
C SER A 143 -27.36 -19.24 3.73
N ARG A 144 -27.96 -20.38 3.39
CA ARG A 144 -29.38 -20.71 3.57
C ARG A 144 -29.48 -21.94 4.45
#